data_AF-M1PFF2-F1
#
_entry.id   AF-M1PFF2-F1
#
_cell.length_a   1.000
_cell.length_b   1.000
_cell.length_c   1.000
_cell.angle_alpha   90.00
_cell.angle_beta   90.00
_cell.angle_gamma   90.00
#
_symmetry.space_group_name_H-M   'P 1'
#
loop_
_entity.id
_entity.type
_entity.pdbx_description
1 polymer ?
#
loop_
_entity_poly.entity_id
_entity_poly.type
_entity_poly.pdbx_seq_one_letter_code
_entity_poly.pdbx_strand_id
1 'polypeptide(L)'
;MQKSLNIISYISFCTVCLFASNAAATVYTIEDSWINWPGYSSNRTTDEYGTPEVAGLHVTVENNFLTRITVDLESDARRAFDSLFINTSWKSNSAWDDWNFFVLDGRESLDSGFNPVGETTGDVAASSGLYSVADYYEYTTISKIGREGNPNGIDANFLTLLNSNIGGNHSGLTITYDFSSFGGLAVEDGFFVAYAPWCANDVAGGGAPVPEPATMLLFGAGLTGLAGYRLRRKAK
;
A
#
# COMPACT_ATOMS: atom_id res chain seq x y z
N MET A 1 -2.26 -0.05 -63.63
CA MET A 1 -1.40 -0.56 -62.55
C MET A 1 -1.57 0.32 -61.31
N GLN A 2 -2.57 0.09 -60.45
CA GLN A 2 -2.81 0.97 -59.29
C GLN A 2 -3.64 0.31 -58.17
N LYS A 3 -3.50 -1.01 -57.97
CA LYS A 3 -4.27 -1.78 -56.95
C LYS A 3 -3.42 -2.39 -55.83
N SER A 4 -2.09 -2.26 -55.86
CA SER A 4 -1.18 -2.96 -54.94
C SER A 4 -0.74 -2.16 -53.70
N LEU A 5 -1.10 -0.88 -53.55
CA LEU A 5 -0.63 -0.07 -52.42
C LEU A 5 -1.47 -0.17 -51.12
N ASN A 6 -2.66 -0.78 -51.14
CA ASN A 6 -3.54 -0.77 -49.95
C ASN A 6 -3.29 -1.92 -48.95
N ILE A 7 -2.54 -2.96 -49.31
CA ILE A 7 -2.38 -4.15 -48.44
C ILE A 7 -1.29 -3.94 -47.38
N ILE A 8 -0.27 -3.12 -47.66
CA ILE A 8 0.87 -2.92 -46.74
C ILE A 8 0.45 -2.07 -45.52
N SER A 9 -0.51 -1.15 -45.67
CA SER A 9 -0.96 -0.29 -44.56
C SER A 9 -1.82 -1.01 -43.51
N TYR A 10 -2.50 -2.10 -43.86
CA TYR A 10 -3.32 -2.87 -42.90
C TYR A 10 -2.48 -3.79 -42.01
N ILE A 11 -1.37 -4.32 -42.52
CA ILE A 11 -0.48 -5.21 -41.75
C ILE A 11 0.23 -4.42 -40.64
N SER A 12 0.64 -3.17 -40.87
CA SER A 12 1.27 -2.34 -39.83
C SER A 12 0.35 -1.94 -38.68
N PHE A 13 -0.97 -1.86 -38.89
CA PHE A 13 -1.90 -1.48 -37.82
C PHE A 13 -2.17 -2.64 -36.85
N CYS A 14 -2.26 -3.88 -37.34
CA CYS A 14 -2.43 -5.06 -36.48
C CYS A 14 -1.19 -5.36 -35.62
N THR A 15 0.03 -5.10 -36.11
CA THR A 15 1.24 -5.36 -35.32
C THR A 15 1.41 -4.40 -34.14
N VAL A 16 0.92 -3.16 -34.25
CA VAL A 16 1.01 -2.17 -33.16
C VAL A 16 0.05 -2.51 -32.00
N CYS A 17 -1.09 -3.15 -32.27
CA CYS A 17 -1.99 -3.62 -31.21
C CYS A 17 -1.48 -4.83 -30.43
N LEU A 18 -0.57 -5.63 -31.01
CA LEU A 18 0.02 -6.80 -30.34
C LEU A 18 1.16 -6.47 -29.37
N PHE A 19 1.67 -5.23 -29.40
CA PHE A 19 2.63 -4.72 -28.41
C PHE A 19 1.98 -3.90 -27.30
N ALA A 20 0.64 -3.87 -27.22
CA ALA A 20 -0.07 -3.28 -26.11
C ALA A 20 0.12 -4.15 -24.85
N SER A 21 1.22 -3.86 -24.16
CA SER A 21 1.36 -3.84 -22.70
C SER A 21 1.00 -5.14 -21.95
N ASN A 22 2.02 -5.96 -21.70
CA ASN A 22 2.10 -6.57 -20.37
C ASN A 22 2.27 -5.39 -19.40
N ALA A 23 1.27 -5.11 -18.57
CA ALA A 23 1.45 -4.13 -17.50
C ALA A 23 2.53 -4.68 -16.56
N ALA A 24 3.72 -4.09 -16.61
CA ALA A 24 4.75 -4.44 -15.67
C ALA A 24 4.28 -4.01 -14.27
N ALA A 25 4.49 -4.88 -13.29
CA ALA A 25 4.32 -4.51 -11.90
C ALA A 25 5.22 -3.30 -11.60
N THR A 26 4.63 -2.27 -11.01
CA THR A 26 5.35 -1.08 -10.54
C THR A 26 5.58 -1.23 -9.04
N VAL A 27 6.83 -1.06 -8.61
CA VAL A 27 7.20 -1.10 -7.19
C VAL A 27 7.47 0.33 -6.73
N TYR A 28 6.80 0.72 -5.66
CA TYR A 28 6.98 1.99 -4.98
C TYR A 28 7.71 1.75 -3.67
N THR A 29 8.79 2.49 -3.43
CA THR A 29 9.51 2.47 -2.15
C THR A 29 9.07 3.66 -1.32
N ILE A 30 8.72 3.38 -0.06
CA ILE A 30 8.40 4.37 0.96
C ILE A 30 9.51 4.29 2.01
N GLU A 31 10.16 5.42 2.21
CA GLU A 31 11.20 5.59 3.21
C GLU A 31 10.57 5.73 4.60
N ASP A 32 11.28 5.25 5.61
CA ASP A 32 10.94 5.60 6.98
C ASP A 32 11.34 7.05 7.28
N SER A 33 10.40 7.82 7.79
CA SER A 33 10.63 9.24 8.11
C SER A 33 9.78 9.73 9.28
N TRP A 34 9.04 8.85 9.94
CA TRP A 34 8.01 9.23 10.90
C TRP A 34 8.38 8.77 12.32
N ILE A 35 8.79 9.75 13.14
CA ILE A 35 9.02 9.48 14.57
C ILE A 35 7.69 9.19 15.31
N ASN A 36 6.61 9.84 14.89
CA ASN A 36 5.27 9.59 15.41
C ASN A 36 4.30 9.62 14.24
N TRP A 37 3.13 9.01 14.43
CA TRP A 37 2.02 9.20 13.51
C TRP A 37 1.71 10.69 13.36
N PRO A 38 1.43 11.20 12.15
CA PRO A 38 1.14 12.61 11.96
C PRO A 38 -0.03 13.07 12.84
N GLY A 39 0.14 14.15 13.61
CA GLY A 39 -0.88 14.64 14.55
C GLY A 39 -0.87 13.97 15.93
N TYR A 40 -0.04 12.95 16.13
CA TYR A 40 0.22 12.32 17.42
C TYR A 40 1.58 12.73 17.96
N SER A 41 1.70 12.76 19.28
CA SER A 41 2.95 13.05 19.96
C SER A 41 3.14 12.07 21.10
N SER A 42 4.33 11.50 21.20
CA SER A 42 4.76 10.77 22.39
C SER A 42 5.77 11.59 23.18
N ASN A 43 6.11 11.10 24.38
CA ASN A 43 7.24 11.61 25.16
C ASN A 43 8.60 11.17 24.59
N ARG A 44 8.65 10.57 23.40
CA ARG A 44 9.86 10.05 22.75
C ARG A 44 10.36 11.02 21.70
N THR A 45 11.68 11.13 21.61
CA THR A 45 12.39 12.03 20.69
C THR A 45 13.25 11.28 19.66
N THR A 46 13.35 9.96 19.76
CA THR A 46 14.07 9.09 18.81
C THR A 46 13.09 8.34 17.92
N ASP A 47 13.52 8.02 16.71
CA ASP A 47 12.72 7.37 15.66
C ASP A 47 12.41 5.92 15.99
N GLU A 48 13.41 5.18 16.48
CA GLU A 48 13.16 3.87 17.07
C GLU A 48 13.01 3.92 18.59
N TYR A 49 12.13 3.06 19.10
CA TYR A 49 12.09 2.67 20.51
C TYR A 49 12.04 1.15 20.65
N GLY A 50 13.21 0.52 20.80
CA GLY A 50 13.29 -0.93 20.94
C GLY A 50 13.25 -1.62 19.59
N THR A 51 12.50 -2.71 19.48
CA THR A 51 12.44 -3.54 18.27
C THR A 51 11.00 -3.93 17.93
N PRO A 52 10.69 -4.21 16.66
CA PRO A 52 11.56 -4.10 15.47
C PRO A 52 11.70 -2.64 14.97
N GLU A 53 12.73 -2.40 14.17
CA GLU A 53 13.02 -1.17 13.42
C GLU A 53 12.71 -1.42 11.94
N VAL A 54 12.09 -0.45 11.27
CA VAL A 54 11.61 -0.54 9.90
C VAL A 54 12.62 0.11 8.96
N ALA A 55 13.25 -0.71 8.12
CA ALA A 55 14.20 -0.24 7.12
C ALA A 55 13.51 0.38 5.90
N GLY A 56 12.28 -0.06 5.60
CA GLY A 56 11.51 0.46 4.48
C GLY A 56 10.25 -0.33 4.15
N LEU A 57 9.40 0.28 3.33
CA LEU A 57 8.20 -0.33 2.79
C LEU A 57 8.23 -0.34 1.27
N HIS A 58 7.85 -1.47 0.68
CA HIS A 58 7.69 -1.60 -0.76
C HIS A 58 6.27 -2.02 -1.13
N VAL A 59 5.63 -1.23 -1.98
CA VAL A 59 4.27 -1.48 -2.47
C VAL A 59 4.34 -1.87 -3.93
N THR A 60 3.82 -3.05 -4.25
CA THR A 60 3.73 -3.55 -5.63
C THR A 60 2.31 -3.34 -6.14
N VAL A 61 2.19 -2.58 -7.24
CA VAL A 61 0.94 -2.36 -7.96
C VAL A 61 1.04 -2.96 -9.36
N GLU A 62 0.07 -3.78 -9.72
CA GLU A 62 -0.02 -4.42 -11.03
C GLU A 62 -1.44 -4.25 -11.57
N ASN A 63 -1.59 -3.73 -12.80
CA ASN A 63 -2.90 -3.52 -13.44
C ASN A 63 -3.90 -2.70 -12.60
N ASN A 64 -3.44 -1.68 -11.86
CA ASN A 64 -4.25 -0.90 -10.90
C ASN A 64 -4.76 -1.72 -9.70
N PHE A 65 -4.07 -2.81 -9.36
CA PHE A 65 -4.31 -3.54 -8.12
C PHE A 65 -3.04 -3.53 -7.28
N LEU A 66 -3.16 -3.17 -6.01
CA LEU A 66 -2.13 -3.39 -5.01
C LEU A 66 -2.10 -4.89 -4.72
N THR A 67 -1.02 -5.56 -5.14
CA THR A 67 -0.90 -7.02 -5.08
C THR A 67 0.00 -7.49 -3.96
N ARG A 68 0.96 -6.66 -3.54
CA ARG A 68 1.90 -7.01 -2.47
C ARG A 68 2.40 -5.77 -1.73
N ILE A 69 2.56 -5.90 -0.42
CA ILE A 69 3.35 -4.98 0.40
C ILE A 69 4.43 -5.79 1.09
N THR A 70 5.68 -5.32 1.03
CA THR A 70 6.76 -5.87 1.87
C THR A 70 7.25 -4.81 2.83
N VAL A 71 7.54 -5.23 4.06
CA VAL A 71 8.16 -4.41 5.10
C VAL A 71 9.51 -5.04 5.38
N ASP A 72 10.57 -4.28 5.18
CA ASP A 72 11.92 -4.70 5.52
C ASP A 72 12.27 -4.16 6.91
N LEU A 73 12.84 -5.02 7.74
CA LEU A 73 13.23 -4.74 9.12
C LEU A 73 14.75 -4.67 9.23
N GLU A 74 15.26 -3.89 10.18
CA GLU A 74 16.71 -3.83 10.44
C GLU A 74 17.21 -4.96 11.37
N SER A 75 16.31 -5.57 12.15
CA SER A 75 16.66 -6.65 13.08
C SER A 75 15.62 -7.76 13.17
N ASP A 76 16.08 -8.96 13.55
CA ASP A 76 15.26 -10.16 13.73
C ASP A 76 14.62 -10.26 15.12
N ALA A 77 14.96 -9.33 16.03
CA ALA A 77 14.45 -9.25 17.39
C ALA A 77 13.01 -8.70 17.43
N ARG A 78 12.09 -9.30 16.67
CA ARG A 78 10.69 -8.84 16.57
C ARG A 78 9.85 -9.30 17.74
N ARG A 79 8.88 -8.47 18.13
CA ARG A 79 7.73 -8.85 18.96
C ARG A 79 6.51 -8.92 18.05
N ALA A 80 5.78 -10.03 18.08
CA ALA A 80 4.74 -10.28 17.10
C ALA A 80 3.44 -9.54 17.45
N PHE A 81 3.22 -8.43 16.76
CA PHE A 81 1.92 -7.76 16.60
C PHE A 81 2.15 -6.68 15.54
N ASP A 82 1.65 -6.82 14.33
CA ASP A 82 1.86 -5.78 13.32
C ASP A 82 0.54 -5.32 12.72
N SER A 83 0.46 -4.01 12.56
CA SER A 83 -0.70 -3.32 12.02
C SER A 83 -0.31 -2.65 10.71
N LEU A 84 -1.01 -3.01 9.64
CA LEU A 84 -0.85 -2.41 8.32
C LEU A 84 -2.14 -1.71 7.93
N PHE A 85 -2.03 -0.42 7.64
CA PHE A 85 -3.11 0.48 7.29
C PHE A 85 -3.00 0.82 5.81
N ILE A 86 -4.11 0.77 5.08
CA ILE A 86 -4.10 0.91 3.62
C ILE A 86 -5.29 1.78 3.19
N ASN A 87 -5.00 2.82 2.42
CA ASN A 87 -5.96 3.59 1.64
C ASN A 87 -5.64 3.35 0.16
N THR A 88 -6.60 2.91 -0.66
CA THR A 88 -6.40 2.65 -2.11
C THR A 88 -7.07 3.68 -3.01
N SER A 89 -7.57 4.76 -2.41
CA SER A 89 -8.22 5.90 -3.06
C SER A 89 -7.56 7.23 -2.67
N TRP A 90 -6.33 7.18 -2.16
CA TRP A 90 -5.64 8.34 -1.61
C TRP A 90 -5.26 9.35 -2.69
N LYS A 91 -5.42 10.63 -2.36
CA LYS A 91 -5.00 11.78 -3.17
C LYS A 91 -4.06 12.63 -2.34
N SER A 92 -3.16 13.36 -2.99
CA SER A 92 -2.16 14.20 -2.30
C SER A 92 -2.75 15.30 -1.41
N ASN A 93 -4.04 15.60 -1.53
CA ASN A 93 -4.79 16.52 -0.70
C ASN A 93 -5.80 15.85 0.25
N SER A 94 -5.87 14.52 0.27
CA SER A 94 -6.68 13.75 1.23
C SER A 94 -6.00 13.71 2.59
N ALA A 95 -6.77 13.36 3.63
CA ALA A 95 -6.17 13.05 4.91
C ALA A 95 -5.30 11.79 4.77
N TRP A 96 -4.20 11.76 5.52
CA TRP A 96 -3.27 10.62 5.47
C TRP A 96 -3.88 9.38 6.14
N ASP A 97 -4.89 9.58 7.00
CA ASP A 97 -5.57 8.59 7.81
C ASP A 97 -6.95 8.17 7.25
N ASP A 98 -7.26 8.41 5.98
CA ASP A 98 -8.53 7.94 5.39
C ASP A 98 -8.47 6.44 5.00
N TRP A 99 -8.35 5.53 5.98
CA TRP A 99 -8.14 4.10 5.71
C TRP A 99 -9.34 3.39 5.05
N ASN A 100 -9.04 2.50 4.10
CA ASN A 100 -10.06 1.64 3.48
C ASN A 100 -9.89 0.18 3.93
N PHE A 101 -8.65 -0.25 4.15
CA PHE A 101 -8.32 -1.59 4.59
C PHE A 101 -7.35 -1.55 5.77
N PHE A 102 -7.47 -2.58 6.58
CA PHE A 102 -6.60 -2.84 7.71
C PHE A 102 -6.20 -4.31 7.69
N VAL A 103 -4.91 -4.58 7.88
CA VAL A 103 -4.41 -5.94 8.09
C VAL A 103 -3.80 -5.99 9.47
N LEU A 104 -4.28 -6.96 10.25
CA LEU A 104 -3.68 -7.29 11.52
C LEU A 104 -2.94 -8.61 11.41
N ASP A 105 -1.64 -8.58 11.67
CA ASP A 105 -0.87 -9.79 11.88
C ASP A 105 -0.93 -10.18 13.36
N GLY A 106 -1.42 -11.38 13.63
CA GLY A 106 -1.81 -11.79 14.98
C GLY A 106 -1.68 -13.28 15.19
N ARG A 107 -0.53 -13.68 15.73
CA ARG A 107 -0.34 -14.91 16.50
C ARG A 107 1.00 -14.91 17.22
N GLU A 108 1.17 -14.06 18.22
CA GLU A 108 1.80 -14.58 19.44
C GLU A 108 0.80 -14.60 20.57
N SER A 109 0.91 -15.68 21.35
CA SER A 109 0.21 -15.90 22.59
C SER A 109 0.32 -14.65 23.47
N LEU A 110 -0.70 -14.49 24.30
CA LEU A 110 -0.77 -13.59 25.45
C LEU A 110 0.40 -13.74 26.46
N ASP A 111 1.52 -14.39 26.10
CA ASP A 111 2.68 -14.69 26.95
C ASP A 111 3.45 -13.44 27.42
N SER A 112 3.21 -12.28 26.82
CA SER A 112 3.80 -11.01 27.29
C SER A 112 2.87 -10.18 28.17
N GLY A 113 1.62 -10.61 28.39
CA GLY A 113 0.62 -9.82 29.12
C GLY A 113 0.22 -8.50 28.42
N PHE A 114 0.67 -8.29 27.18
CA PHE A 114 0.28 -7.16 26.36
C PHE A 114 -1.06 -7.46 25.69
N ASN A 115 -2.05 -6.64 25.98
CA ASN A 115 -3.33 -6.69 25.29
C ASN A 115 -3.18 -5.83 24.03
N PRO A 116 -3.35 -6.37 22.81
CA PRO A 116 -3.30 -5.58 21.58
C PRO A 116 -4.39 -4.51 21.50
N VAL A 117 -5.46 -4.75 22.27
CA VAL A 117 -6.48 -3.79 22.65
C VAL A 117 -5.83 -2.68 23.46
N GLY A 118 -5.96 -1.41 23.07
CA GLY A 118 -5.52 -0.29 23.90
C GLY A 118 -5.94 -0.52 25.35
N GLU A 119 -5.05 -0.32 26.31
CA GLU A 119 -5.38 -0.63 27.72
C GLU A 119 -6.44 0.32 28.31
N THR A 120 -7.01 1.20 27.49
CA THR A 120 -8.23 1.95 27.76
C THR A 120 -9.42 1.00 27.86
N THR A 121 -10.20 1.15 28.93
CA THR A 121 -11.40 0.35 29.17
C THR A 121 -12.46 0.62 28.11
N GLY A 122 -12.55 -0.23 27.07
CA GLY A 122 -13.59 -0.15 26.05
C GLY A 122 -13.18 -0.72 24.69
N ASP A 123 -11.90 -0.70 24.38
CA ASP A 123 -11.40 -1.11 23.07
C ASP A 123 -11.65 -2.61 22.82
N VAL A 124 -11.91 -3.00 21.57
CA VAL A 124 -12.02 -4.41 21.15
C VAL A 124 -10.95 -4.70 20.09
N ALA A 125 -10.14 -5.75 20.28
CA ALA A 125 -9.10 -6.12 19.31
C ALA A 125 -9.68 -7.04 18.24
N ALA A 126 -9.24 -6.80 17.00
CA ALA A 126 -9.52 -7.70 15.90
C ALA A 126 -8.70 -8.99 16.02
N SER A 127 -9.18 -10.06 15.39
CA SER A 127 -8.35 -11.22 15.10
C SER A 127 -7.37 -10.91 13.96
N SER A 128 -6.47 -11.85 13.65
CA SER A 128 -5.64 -11.71 12.45
C SER A 128 -6.48 -11.82 11.17
N GLY A 129 -6.11 -11.05 10.15
CA GLY A 129 -6.80 -11.02 8.87
C GLY A 129 -6.73 -9.69 8.14
N LEU A 130 -7.29 -9.68 6.94
CA LEU A 130 -7.63 -8.49 6.16
C LEU A 130 -9.06 -8.05 6.47
N TYR A 131 -9.21 -6.76 6.75
CA TYR A 131 -10.46 -6.09 7.11
C TYR A 131 -10.74 -4.91 6.17
N SER A 132 -12.01 -4.63 5.93
CA SER A 132 -12.44 -3.30 5.49
C SER A 132 -12.66 -2.42 6.72
N VAL A 133 -12.30 -1.15 6.60
CA VAL A 133 -12.47 -0.13 7.64
C VAL A 133 -13.76 0.66 7.38
N ALA A 134 -14.52 0.97 8.43
CA ALA A 134 -15.70 1.82 8.32
C ALA A 134 -15.35 3.29 8.02
N ASP A 135 -16.29 4.04 7.43
CA ASP A 135 -16.12 5.48 7.13
C ASP A 135 -15.80 6.34 8.37
N TYR A 136 -16.21 5.86 9.54
CA TYR A 136 -15.85 6.40 10.84
C TYR A 136 -15.27 5.27 11.69
N TYR A 137 -14.13 5.52 12.31
CA TYR A 137 -13.44 4.53 13.12
C TYR A 137 -12.68 5.20 14.27
N GLU A 138 -12.32 4.40 15.26
CA GLU A 138 -11.45 4.81 16.36
C GLU A 138 -10.17 3.97 16.36
N TYR A 139 -9.04 4.62 16.64
CA TYR A 139 -7.78 3.91 16.81
C TYR A 139 -7.72 3.26 18.18
N THR A 140 -7.09 2.08 18.24
CA THR A 140 -6.50 1.61 19.49
C THR A 140 -5.18 2.35 19.69
N THR A 141 -4.89 2.77 20.93
CA THR A 141 -3.68 3.52 21.25
C THR A 141 -2.86 2.87 22.35
N ILE A 142 -1.56 3.14 22.36
CA ILE A 142 -0.65 2.63 23.37
C ILE A 142 -0.77 3.45 24.64
N SER A 143 -0.89 2.78 25.79
CA SER A 143 -1.09 3.42 27.09
C SER A 143 0.12 3.37 28.03
N LYS A 144 1.08 2.44 27.84
CA LYS A 144 2.17 2.22 28.82
C LYS A 144 3.52 1.81 28.25
N ILE A 145 3.55 0.83 27.34
CA ILE A 145 4.80 0.26 26.82
C ILE A 145 4.87 0.57 25.34
N GLY A 146 5.84 1.39 24.92
CA GLY A 146 6.01 1.84 23.53
C GLY A 146 5.86 3.36 23.38
N ARG A 147 5.32 3.80 22.23
CA ARG A 147 4.97 5.21 21.99
C ARG A 147 3.59 5.53 22.54
N GLU A 148 3.53 5.85 23.84
CA GLU A 148 2.28 6.23 24.50
C GLU A 148 1.52 7.32 23.71
N GLY A 149 0.21 7.12 23.56
CA GLY A 149 -0.71 7.96 22.82
C GLY A 149 -0.72 7.74 21.31
N ASN A 150 0.23 6.97 20.74
CA ASN A 150 0.22 6.70 19.31
C ASN A 150 -0.75 5.55 18.96
N PRO A 151 -1.32 5.58 17.74
CA PRO A 151 -2.07 4.46 17.19
C PRO A 151 -1.22 3.20 17.07
N ASN A 152 -1.80 2.05 17.42
CA ASN A 152 -1.24 0.73 17.12
C ASN A 152 -2.21 -0.19 16.39
N GLY A 153 -3.44 0.26 16.10
CA GLY A 153 -4.48 -0.52 15.45
C GLY A 153 -5.80 0.25 15.33
N ILE A 154 -6.85 -0.42 14.86
CA ILE A 154 -8.22 0.11 14.78
C ILE A 154 -9.12 -0.75 15.67
N ASP A 155 -10.03 -0.11 16.41
CA ASP A 155 -11.00 -0.83 17.23
C ASP A 155 -11.89 -1.75 16.35
N ALA A 156 -12.01 -3.01 16.76
CA ALA A 156 -12.66 -4.07 15.99
C ALA A 156 -14.14 -3.82 15.71
N ASN A 157 -14.81 -2.96 16.47
CA ASN A 157 -16.19 -2.57 16.21
C ASN A 157 -16.34 -1.78 14.90
N PHE A 158 -15.23 -1.22 14.38
CA PHE A 158 -15.17 -0.48 13.12
C PHE A 158 -14.57 -1.30 11.97
N LEU A 159 -14.37 -2.60 12.17
CA LEU A 159 -13.73 -3.49 11.22
C LEU A 159 -14.70 -4.59 10.76
N THR A 160 -14.72 -4.86 9.46
CA THR A 160 -15.42 -6.01 8.89
C THR A 160 -14.42 -6.95 8.24
N LEU A 161 -14.36 -8.20 8.72
CA LEU A 161 -13.42 -9.21 8.23
C LEU A 161 -13.72 -9.55 6.76
N LEU A 162 -12.73 -9.39 5.88
CA LEU A 162 -12.79 -9.78 4.48
C LEU A 162 -12.14 -11.14 4.24
N ASN A 163 -10.98 -11.39 4.87
CA ASN A 163 -10.24 -12.63 4.69
C ASN A 163 -9.33 -12.93 5.90
N SER A 164 -9.59 -14.03 6.59
CA SER A 164 -8.80 -14.46 7.76
C SER A 164 -7.44 -15.09 7.41
N ASN A 165 -7.17 -15.36 6.13
CA ASN A 165 -5.92 -15.99 5.69
C ASN A 165 -4.90 -14.98 5.17
N ILE A 166 -5.25 -13.69 5.11
CA ILE A 166 -4.32 -12.62 4.74
C ILE A 166 -3.74 -12.02 6.02
N GLY A 167 -2.44 -12.19 6.17
CA GLY A 167 -1.62 -11.63 7.25
C GLY A 167 -0.17 -11.51 6.77
N GLY A 168 0.72 -11.04 7.65
CA GLY A 168 2.14 -10.94 7.35
C GLY A 168 2.78 -12.32 7.26
N ASN A 169 3.38 -12.66 6.11
CA ASN A 169 4.25 -13.82 5.98
C ASN A 169 5.69 -13.42 6.27
N HIS A 170 6.32 -14.08 7.23
CA HIS A 170 7.64 -13.70 7.76
C HIS A 170 8.73 -14.56 7.16
N SER A 171 9.75 -13.92 6.58
CA SER A 171 10.93 -14.61 6.04
C SER A 171 12.19 -13.80 6.31
N GLY A 172 12.87 -14.13 7.42
CA GLY A 172 14.06 -13.38 7.87
C GLY A 172 13.67 -11.98 8.32
N LEU A 173 14.25 -10.97 7.67
CA LEU A 173 14.01 -9.55 7.95
C LEU A 173 12.88 -8.93 7.12
N THR A 174 12.13 -9.74 6.36
CA THR A 174 11.06 -9.24 5.49
C THR A 174 9.71 -9.81 5.92
N ILE A 175 8.73 -8.93 6.04
CA ILE A 175 7.31 -9.25 6.21
C ILE A 175 6.62 -9.04 4.87
N THR A 176 5.92 -10.05 4.36
CA THR A 176 5.21 -9.98 3.08
C THR A 176 3.70 -10.10 3.29
N TYR A 177 2.97 -9.09 2.86
CA TYR A 177 1.52 -9.10 2.73
C TYR A 177 1.16 -9.34 1.27
N ASP A 178 0.62 -10.53 0.96
CA ASP A 178 0.27 -10.92 -0.41
C ASP A 178 -1.25 -10.90 -0.62
N PHE A 179 -1.70 -9.96 -1.45
CA PHE A 179 -3.10 -9.78 -1.81
C PHE A 179 -3.47 -10.44 -3.13
N SER A 180 -2.51 -11.01 -3.87
CA SER A 180 -2.75 -11.61 -5.18
C SER A 180 -3.74 -12.78 -5.11
N SER A 181 -3.70 -13.56 -4.02
CA SER A 181 -4.66 -14.63 -3.74
C SER A 181 -6.10 -14.14 -3.55
N PHE A 182 -6.28 -12.85 -3.25
CA PHE A 182 -7.56 -12.17 -3.11
C PHE A 182 -7.93 -11.34 -4.37
N GLY A 183 -7.12 -11.43 -5.43
CA GLY A 183 -7.30 -10.63 -6.65
C GLY A 183 -6.69 -9.22 -6.58
N GLY A 184 -5.96 -8.90 -5.50
CA GLY A 184 -5.41 -7.58 -5.24
C GLY A 184 -6.45 -6.57 -4.71
N LEU A 185 -5.97 -5.43 -4.23
CA LEU A 185 -6.83 -4.33 -3.79
C LEU A 185 -6.88 -3.28 -4.89
N ALA A 186 -8.08 -2.95 -5.39
CA ALA A 186 -8.24 -1.99 -6.47
C ALA A 186 -7.71 -0.60 -6.04
N VAL A 187 -6.82 -0.03 -6.86
CA VAL A 187 -6.25 1.31 -6.69
C VAL A 187 -6.85 2.21 -7.75
N GLU A 188 -7.53 3.28 -7.31
CA GLU A 188 -8.20 4.20 -8.22
C GLU A 188 -7.28 5.37 -8.60
N ASP A 189 -7.07 6.30 -7.67
CA ASP A 189 -6.32 7.53 -7.91
C ASP A 189 -4.87 7.45 -7.37
N GLY A 190 -4.65 6.57 -6.40
CA GLY A 190 -3.40 6.45 -5.66
C GLY A 190 -3.60 5.60 -4.42
N PHE A 191 -2.50 5.34 -3.71
CA PHE A 191 -2.57 4.64 -2.45
C PHE A 191 -1.78 5.39 -1.38
N PHE A 192 -2.13 5.11 -0.12
CA PHE A 192 -1.35 5.42 1.05
C PHE A 192 -1.28 4.17 1.92
N VAL A 193 -0.09 3.83 2.39
CA VAL A 193 0.10 2.74 3.34
C VAL A 193 0.84 3.26 4.55
N ALA A 194 0.52 2.69 5.71
CA ALA A 194 1.28 2.92 6.91
C ALA A 194 1.40 1.63 7.72
N TYR A 195 2.47 1.51 8.47
CA TYR A 195 2.81 0.32 9.22
C TYR A 195 3.23 0.69 10.63
N ALA A 196 2.74 -0.06 11.61
CA ALA A 196 3.14 0.04 13.00
C ALA A 196 3.35 -1.36 13.58
N PRO A 197 4.57 -1.71 14.01
CA PRO A 197 4.84 -2.90 14.79
C PRO A 197 4.60 -2.66 16.28
N TRP A 198 4.15 -3.72 16.94
CA TRP A 198 3.92 -3.95 18.36
C TRP A 198 3.25 -2.78 19.12
N CYS A 199 4.05 -1.82 19.55
CA CYS A 199 3.61 -0.65 20.29
C CYS A 199 3.99 0.64 19.58
N ALA A 200 3.79 0.68 18.26
CA ALA A 200 4.22 1.77 17.39
C ALA A 200 5.65 2.19 17.72
N ASN A 201 6.53 1.22 18.00
CA ASN A 201 7.90 1.51 18.40
C ASN A 201 8.64 2.27 17.31
N ASP A 202 8.24 1.95 16.09
CA ASP A 202 8.65 2.58 14.86
C ASP A 202 7.41 2.68 13.97
N VAL A 203 7.27 3.73 13.17
CA VAL A 203 6.10 3.88 12.30
C VAL A 203 6.55 4.43 10.98
N ALA A 204 6.12 3.80 9.90
CA ALA A 204 6.50 4.23 8.57
C ALA A 204 5.26 4.34 7.70
N GLY A 205 5.18 5.41 6.90
CA GLY A 205 4.01 5.68 6.09
C GLY A 205 4.29 6.58 4.90
N GLY A 206 3.56 6.33 3.83
CA GLY A 206 3.71 7.07 2.58
C GLY A 206 2.70 6.65 1.52
N GLY A 207 2.60 7.46 0.49
CA GLY A 207 1.67 7.23 -0.60
C GLY A 207 2.22 7.70 -1.94
N ALA A 208 1.64 7.17 -3.00
CA ALA A 208 1.98 7.55 -4.37
C ALA A 208 0.72 7.62 -5.23
N PRO A 209 0.61 8.64 -6.12
CA PRO A 209 -0.38 8.60 -7.17
C PRO A 209 -0.05 7.45 -8.13
N VAL A 210 -1.07 6.70 -8.55
CA VAL A 210 -0.90 5.66 -9.58
C VAL A 210 -1.29 6.28 -10.92
N PRO A 211 -0.34 6.43 -11.88
CA PRO A 211 -0.67 7.02 -13.17
C PRO A 211 -1.73 6.19 -13.88
N GLU A 212 -2.83 6.83 -14.30
CA GLU A 212 -3.85 6.14 -15.08
C GLU A 212 -3.25 5.57 -16.38
N PRO A 213 -3.36 4.24 -16.64
CA PRO A 213 -2.80 3.61 -17.84
C PRO A 213 -3.32 4.24 -19.14
N ALA A 214 -4.58 4.69 -19.14
CA ALA A 214 -5.21 5.35 -20.28
C ALA A 214 -4.56 6.70 -20.61
N THR A 215 -4.12 7.46 -19.60
CA THR A 215 -3.50 8.77 -19.80
C THR A 215 -2.13 8.64 -20.44
N MET A 216 -1.32 7.66 -20.02
CA MET A 216 -0.03 7.36 -20.68
C MET A 216 -0.20 6.89 -22.12
N LEU A 217 -1.19 6.01 -22.37
CA LEU A 217 -1.51 5.55 -23.71
C LEU A 217 -1.98 6.70 -24.60
N LEU A 218 -2.91 7.53 -24.11
CA LEU A 218 -3.45 8.67 -24.85
C LEU A 218 -2.36 9.71 -25.15
N PHE A 219 -1.48 9.97 -24.19
CA PHE A 219 -0.32 10.84 -24.37
C PHE A 219 0.62 10.28 -25.45
N GLY A 220 0.97 8.99 -25.38
CA GLY A 220 1.79 8.32 -26.39
C GLY A 220 1.15 8.29 -27.78
N ALA A 221 -0.16 8.05 -27.85
CA ALA A 221 -0.94 8.11 -29.08
C ALA A 221 -1.00 9.53 -29.65
N GLY A 222 -1.15 10.54 -28.79
CA GLY A 222 -1.13 11.96 -29.15
C GLY A 222 0.20 12.39 -29.76
N LEU A 223 1.33 12.02 -29.14
CA LEU A 223 2.67 12.27 -29.68
C LEU A 223 2.91 11.58 -31.01
N THR A 224 2.48 10.33 -31.14
CA THR A 224 2.58 9.56 -32.38
C THR A 224 1.74 10.19 -33.50
N GLY A 225 0.52 10.62 -33.17
CA GLY A 225 -0.35 11.35 -34.09
C GLY A 225 0.29 12.65 -34.57
N LEU A 226 0.90 13.43 -33.67
CA LEU A 226 1.57 14.68 -34.01
C LEU A 226 2.81 14.48 -34.89
N ALA A 227 3.62 13.48 -34.58
CA ALA A 227 4.77 13.10 -35.41
C ALA A 227 4.33 12.69 -36.83
N GLY A 228 3.29 11.85 -36.93
CA GLY A 228 2.70 11.46 -38.20
C GLY A 228 2.17 12.64 -39.02
N TYR A 229 1.53 13.61 -38.37
CA TYR A 229 1.05 14.84 -39.01
C TYR A 229 2.20 15.66 -39.61
N ARG A 230 3.30 15.84 -38.87
CA ARG A 230 4.48 16.58 -39.34
C ARG A 230 5.14 15.93 -40.55
N LEU A 231 5.26 14.60 -40.55
CA LEU A 231 5.83 13.86 -41.68
C LEU A 231 5.00 14.02 -42.95
N ARG A 232 3.67 13.98 -42.84
CA ARG A 232 2.76 14.22 -43.97
C ARG A 232 2.91 15.62 -44.59
N ARG A 233 3.20 16.64 -43.78
CA ARG A 233 3.41 18.02 -44.28
C ARG A 233 4.73 18.19 -45.03
N LYS A 234 5.77 17.42 -44.72
CA LYS A 234 7.05 17.48 -45.44
C LYS A 234 7.04 16.75 -46.78
N ALA A 235 6.11 15.83 -46.97
CA ALA A 235 5.97 15.06 -48.21
C ALA A 235 5.15 15.77 -49.30
N LYS A 236 4.56 16.94 -48.98
CA LYS A 236 3.91 17.84 -49.93
C LYS A 236 4.80 19.05 -50.17
#